data_AF-A0A4E0QTR4-F1
#
_entry.id   AF-A0A4E0QTR4-F1
#
_cell.length_a   1.000
_cell.length_b   1.000
_cell.length_c   1.000
_cell.angle_alpha   90.00
_cell.angle_beta   90.00
_cell.angle_gamma   90.00
#
_symmetry.space_group_name_H-M   'P 1'
#
loop_
_entity.id
_entity.type
_entity.pdbx_description
1 polymer ?
#
loop_
_entity_poly.entity_id
_entity_poly.type
_entity_poly.pdbx_seq_one_letter_code
_entity_poly.pdbx_strand_id
1 'polypeptide(L)'
;MASLSCGYKCLQVILVIMNIIVAICGIALIVVGSIAEVNFKKYGTSDDVYLRAFVIFIIAFGCFIALVGIFGFCGACKKSVYCLTLVKEYVTKSMTEAFNKYQDPTYQKVIDTIQKDLKCCGPNGTWTGSGSPPPSCYGPDGQLYSDGCVQNVQQFFKKNVVIVAACVFGFAIIQILGIVFAACVCQAIKRGETA
;
A
#
# COMPACT_ATOMS: atom_id res chain seq x y z
N MET A 1 25.43 -5.91 -21.38
CA MET A 1 23.96 -5.81 -21.23
C MET A 1 23.26 -7.14 -20.86
N ALA A 2 23.92 -8.31 -20.93
CA ALA A 2 23.32 -9.60 -20.54
C ALA A 2 23.18 -9.82 -19.01
N SER A 3 24.12 -9.29 -18.20
CA SER A 3 24.09 -9.43 -16.73
C SER A 3 22.93 -8.69 -16.06
N LEU A 4 22.56 -7.51 -16.59
CA LEU A 4 21.41 -6.74 -16.10
C LEU A 4 20.09 -7.48 -16.38
N SER A 5 20.02 -8.24 -17.48
CA SER A 5 18.79 -8.94 -17.90
C SER A 5 18.43 -10.17 -17.05
N CYS A 6 19.41 -10.88 -16.52
CA CYS A 6 19.17 -12.07 -15.71
C CYS A 6 18.77 -11.69 -14.27
N GLY A 7 19.45 -10.67 -13.70
CA GLY A 7 19.19 -10.18 -12.35
C GLY A 7 17.78 -9.62 -12.16
N TYR A 8 17.29 -8.77 -13.08
CA TYR A 8 15.94 -8.20 -12.94
C TYR A 8 14.84 -9.27 -13.07
N LYS A 9 15.04 -10.30 -13.90
CA LYS A 9 14.10 -11.43 -14.05
C LYS A 9 14.06 -12.30 -12.80
N CYS A 10 15.22 -12.60 -12.22
CA CYS A 10 15.31 -13.33 -10.95
C CYS A 10 14.60 -12.57 -9.82
N LEU A 11 14.87 -11.26 -9.70
CA LEU A 11 14.21 -10.40 -8.71
C LEU A 11 12.68 -10.34 -8.92
N GLN A 12 12.23 -10.25 -10.17
CA GLN A 12 10.80 -10.25 -10.50
C GLN A 12 10.12 -11.57 -10.11
N VAL A 13 10.76 -12.71 -10.38
CA VAL A 13 10.24 -14.03 -9.98
C VAL A 13 10.17 -14.16 -8.46
N ILE A 14 11.20 -13.73 -7.73
CA ILE A 14 11.21 -13.73 -6.26
C ILE A 14 10.07 -12.85 -5.73
N LEU A 15 9.90 -11.64 -6.26
CA LEU A 15 8.82 -10.73 -5.84
C LEU A 15 7.43 -11.33 -6.10
N VAL A 16 7.23 -11.98 -7.26
CA VAL A 16 5.97 -12.66 -7.57
C VAL A 16 5.67 -13.76 -6.54
N ILE A 17 6.66 -14.62 -6.26
CA ILE A 17 6.50 -15.73 -5.30
C ILE A 17 6.19 -15.19 -3.90
N MET A 18 6.93 -14.18 -3.42
CA MET A 18 6.70 -13.62 -2.09
C MET A 18 5.32 -12.99 -1.96
N ASN A 19 4.85 -12.24 -2.98
CA ASN A 19 3.53 -11.63 -2.94
C ASN A 19 2.38 -12.66 -3.00
N ILE A 20 2.58 -13.79 -3.68
CA ILE A 20 1.63 -14.93 -3.65
C ILE A 20 1.58 -15.54 -2.25
N ILE A 21 2.73 -15.77 -1.60
CA ILE A 21 2.78 -16.29 -0.23
C ILE A 21 2.05 -15.33 0.72
N VAL A 22 2.32 -14.03 0.63
CA VAL A 22 1.65 -13.00 1.42
C VAL A 22 0.13 -13.03 1.19
N ALA A 23 -0.32 -13.15 -0.06
CA ALA A 23 -1.75 -13.25 -0.36
C ALA A 23 -2.39 -14.49 0.27
N ILE A 24 -1.75 -15.65 0.18
CA ILE A 24 -2.22 -16.90 0.79
C ILE A 24 -2.29 -16.77 2.31
N CYS A 25 -1.28 -16.16 2.95
CA CYS A 25 -1.31 -15.89 4.39
C CYS A 25 -2.49 -15.00 4.79
N GLY A 26 -2.76 -13.94 4.03
CA GLY A 26 -3.93 -13.09 4.25
C GLY A 26 -5.25 -13.86 4.16
N ILE A 27 -5.41 -14.69 3.13
CA ILE A 27 -6.59 -15.57 2.97
C ILE A 27 -6.72 -16.55 4.14
N ALA A 28 -5.62 -17.15 4.59
CA ALA A 28 -5.62 -18.08 5.72
C ALA A 28 -6.08 -17.39 7.02
N LEU A 29 -5.63 -16.16 7.29
CA LEU A 29 -6.10 -15.37 8.44
C LEU A 29 -7.59 -15.07 8.37
N ILE A 30 -8.11 -14.73 7.19
CA ILE A 30 -9.55 -14.51 6.98
C ILE A 30 -10.33 -15.79 7.26
N VAL A 31 -9.89 -16.94 6.74
CA VAL A 31 -10.58 -18.22 6.94
C VAL A 31 -10.58 -18.62 8.41
N VAL A 32 -9.42 -18.60 9.07
CA VAL A 32 -9.30 -18.93 10.49
C VAL A 32 -10.12 -17.97 11.37
N GLY A 33 -10.03 -16.67 11.10
CA GLY A 33 -10.82 -15.66 11.80
C GLY A 33 -12.33 -15.86 11.61
N SER A 34 -12.78 -16.15 10.40
CA SER A 34 -14.20 -16.41 10.12
C SER A 34 -14.71 -17.66 10.84
N ILE A 35 -13.92 -18.75 10.85
CA ILE A 35 -14.25 -19.97 11.60
C ILE A 35 -14.35 -19.66 13.10
N ALA A 36 -13.39 -18.90 13.64
CA ALA A 36 -13.39 -18.48 15.03
C ALA A 36 -14.64 -17.64 15.37
N GLU A 37 -15.00 -16.67 14.53
CA GLU A 37 -16.17 -15.80 14.75
C GLU A 37 -17.48 -16.60 14.79
N VAL A 38 -17.65 -17.58 13.89
CA VAL A 38 -18.84 -18.45 13.87
C VAL A 38 -18.93 -19.28 15.15
N ASN A 39 -17.81 -19.82 15.62
CA ASN A 39 -17.77 -20.59 16.86
C ASN A 39 -18.05 -19.72 18.09
N PHE A 40 -17.49 -18.51 18.15
CA PHE A 40 -17.78 -17.57 19.23
C PHE A 40 -19.23 -17.10 19.24
N LYS A 41 -19.88 -16.98 18.08
CA LYS A 41 -21.31 -16.68 18.02
C LYS A 41 -22.17 -17.82 18.56
N LYS A 42 -21.70 -19.07 18.49
CA LYS A 42 -22.45 -20.27 18.89
C LYS A 42 -22.24 -20.66 20.36
N TYR A 43 -21.04 -20.46 20.90
CA TYR A 43 -20.67 -20.93 22.25
C TYR A 43 -20.14 -19.83 23.17
N GLY A 44 -19.87 -18.64 22.64
CA GLY A 44 -19.31 -17.54 23.42
C GLY A 44 -20.32 -16.96 24.41
N THR A 45 -19.82 -16.60 25.58
CA THR A 45 -20.57 -15.88 26.61
C THR A 45 -20.58 -14.38 26.31
N SER A 46 -21.52 -13.64 26.90
CA SER A 46 -21.66 -12.19 26.68
C SER A 46 -20.43 -11.37 27.09
N ASP A 47 -19.51 -11.93 27.88
CA ASP A 47 -18.28 -11.27 28.33
C ASP A 47 -17.11 -11.35 27.33
N ASP A 48 -17.23 -12.14 26.25
CA ASP A 48 -16.16 -12.36 25.25
C ASP A 48 -16.06 -11.25 24.19
N VAL A 49 -16.58 -10.05 24.48
CA VAL A 49 -16.60 -8.90 23.56
C VAL A 49 -15.19 -8.55 23.07
N TYR A 50 -14.20 -8.59 23.96
CA TYR A 50 -12.80 -8.31 23.61
C TYR A 50 -12.23 -9.32 22.62
N LEU A 51 -12.55 -10.61 22.81
CA LEU A 51 -12.06 -11.69 21.96
C LEU A 51 -12.70 -11.64 20.56
N ARG A 52 -14.00 -11.32 20.49
CA ARG A 52 -14.70 -11.09 19.22
C ARG A 52 -14.14 -9.87 18.48
N ALA A 53 -13.89 -8.76 19.19
CA ALA A 53 -13.27 -7.57 18.59
C ALA A 53 -11.87 -7.88 18.04
N PHE A 54 -11.07 -8.68 18.76
CA PHE A 54 -9.77 -9.15 18.31
C PHE A 54 -9.86 -10.03 17.05
N VAL A 55 -10.81 -10.96 17.00
CA VAL A 55 -11.05 -11.81 15.80
C VAL A 55 -11.44 -10.97 14.59
N ILE A 56 -12.34 -9.99 14.76
CA ILE A 56 -12.75 -9.08 13.68
C ILE A 56 -11.55 -8.27 13.18
N PHE A 57 -10.69 -7.81 14.10
CA PHE A 57 -9.45 -7.12 13.73
C PHE A 57 -8.52 -8.01 12.90
N ILE A 58 -8.35 -9.30 13.27
CA ILE A 58 -7.57 -10.27 12.48
C ILE A 58 -8.14 -10.44 11.07
N ILE A 59 -9.46 -10.54 10.92
CA ILE A 59 -10.11 -10.67 9.61
C ILE A 59 -9.85 -9.42 8.77
N ALA A 60 -10.04 -8.22 9.33
CA ALA A 60 -9.79 -6.96 8.64
C ALA A 60 -8.32 -6.83 8.20
N PHE A 61 -7.39 -7.21 9.06
CA PHE A 61 -5.96 -7.22 8.75
C PHE A 61 -5.61 -8.27 7.68
N GLY A 62 -6.23 -9.45 7.72
CA GLY A 62 -6.10 -10.48 6.70
C GLY A 62 -6.58 -10.01 5.32
N CYS A 63 -7.71 -9.29 5.26
CA CYS A 63 -8.21 -8.65 4.03
C CYS A 63 -7.21 -7.66 3.46
N PHE A 64 -6.64 -6.80 4.31
CA PHE A 64 -5.62 -5.84 3.89
C PHE A 64 -4.38 -6.52 3.32
N ILE A 65 -3.86 -7.56 4.00
CA ILE A 65 -2.70 -8.34 3.53
C ILE A 65 -3.00 -9.02 2.19
N ALA A 66 -4.16 -9.64 2.04
CA ALA A 66 -4.56 -10.33 0.81
C ALA A 66 -4.60 -9.35 -0.38
N LEU A 67 -5.17 -8.16 -0.19
CA LEU A 67 -5.20 -7.11 -1.21
C LEU A 67 -3.80 -6.65 -1.61
N VAL A 68 -2.93 -6.40 -0.63
CA VAL A 68 -1.52 -6.01 -0.89
C VAL A 68 -0.81 -7.09 -1.69
N GLY A 69 -0.97 -8.37 -1.33
CA GLY A 69 -0.37 -9.49 -2.06
C GLY A 69 -0.88 -9.62 -3.50
N ILE A 70 -2.19 -9.47 -3.73
CA ILE A 70 -2.80 -9.50 -5.07
C ILE A 70 -2.30 -8.34 -5.93
N PHE A 71 -2.27 -7.12 -5.38
CA PHE A 71 -1.76 -5.96 -6.11
C PHE A 71 -0.25 -6.06 -6.37
N GLY A 72 0.52 -6.60 -5.43
CA GLY A 72 1.94 -6.90 -5.62
C GLY A 72 2.19 -7.91 -6.73
N PHE A 73 1.39 -8.98 -6.79
CA PHE A 73 1.42 -9.96 -7.89
C PHE A 73 1.11 -9.31 -9.25
N CYS A 74 -0.01 -8.59 -9.35
CA CYS A 74 -0.40 -7.91 -10.60
C CYS A 74 0.61 -6.83 -11.03
N GLY A 75 1.20 -6.13 -10.07
CA GLY A 75 2.23 -5.11 -10.32
C GLY A 75 3.53 -5.73 -10.85
N ALA A 76 3.98 -6.84 -10.27
CA ALA A 76 5.18 -7.54 -10.71
C ALA A 76 5.02 -8.22 -12.09
N CYS A 77 3.80 -8.57 -12.50
CA CYS A 77 3.52 -9.12 -13.83
C CYS A 77 3.56 -8.06 -14.96
N LYS A 78 3.40 -6.77 -14.65
CA LYS A 78 3.46 -5.69 -15.65
C LYS A 78 4.90 -5.21 -15.86
N LYS A 79 5.35 -5.14 -17.13
CA LYS A 79 6.72 -4.71 -17.49
C LYS A 79 6.97 -3.26 -17.04
N SER A 80 8.11 -3.01 -16.38
CA SER A 80 8.40 -1.78 -15.60
C SER A 80 8.34 -0.45 -16.38
N VAL A 81 8.68 -0.44 -17.66
CA VAL A 81 8.71 0.81 -18.47
C VAL A 81 7.31 1.28 -18.85
N TYR A 82 6.44 0.36 -19.28
CA TYR A 82 5.07 0.69 -19.67
C TYR A 82 4.23 1.10 -18.45
N CYS A 83 4.45 0.44 -17.31
CA CYS A 83 3.79 0.80 -16.05
C CYS A 83 4.14 2.24 -15.61
N LEU A 84 5.43 2.62 -15.66
CA LEU A 84 5.86 3.96 -15.25
C LEU A 84 5.29 5.05 -16.17
N THR A 85 5.23 4.82 -17.49
CA THR A 85 4.63 5.78 -18.43
C THR A 85 3.12 5.90 -18.21
N LEU A 86 2.39 4.79 -18.07
CA LEU A 86 0.97 4.81 -17.77
C LEU A 86 0.65 5.51 -16.44
N VAL A 87 1.44 5.26 -15.40
CA VAL A 87 1.25 5.92 -14.10
C VAL A 87 1.44 7.42 -14.23
N LYS A 88 2.46 7.88 -14.96
CA LYS A 88 2.66 9.32 -15.20
C LYS A 88 1.48 9.95 -15.94
N GLU A 89 1.03 9.33 -17.03
CA GLU A 89 -0.12 9.81 -17.82
C GLU A 89 -1.41 9.82 -16.99
N TYR A 90 -1.66 8.75 -16.24
CA TYR A 90 -2.82 8.62 -15.38
C TYR A 90 -2.83 9.66 -14.27
N VAL A 91 -1.70 9.89 -13.60
CA VAL A 91 -1.56 10.93 -12.56
C VAL A 91 -1.80 12.31 -13.15
N THR A 92 -1.17 12.64 -14.29
CA THR A 92 -1.38 13.93 -14.96
C THR A 92 -2.85 14.14 -15.29
N LYS A 93 -3.51 13.13 -15.87
CA LYS A 93 -4.93 13.21 -16.22
C LYS A 93 -5.82 13.35 -14.99
N SER A 94 -5.67 12.46 -14.02
CA SER A 94 -6.49 12.42 -12.80
C SER A 94 -6.37 13.72 -11.99
N MET A 95 -5.14 14.24 -11.82
CA MET A 95 -4.94 15.50 -11.10
C MET A 95 -5.52 16.69 -11.87
N THR A 96 -5.31 16.78 -13.18
CA THR A 96 -5.87 17.87 -13.99
C THR A 96 -7.40 17.88 -13.91
N GLU A 97 -8.03 16.71 -14.00
CA GLU A 97 -9.48 16.56 -13.82
C GLU A 97 -9.94 16.95 -12.41
N ALA A 98 -9.20 16.56 -11.38
CA ALA A 98 -9.50 16.95 -9.99
C ALA A 98 -9.43 18.47 -9.82
N PHE A 99 -8.41 19.13 -10.36
CA PHE A 99 -8.26 20.60 -10.30
C PHE A 99 -9.40 21.32 -11.02
N ASN A 100 -9.91 20.78 -12.13
CA ASN A 100 -11.09 21.36 -12.81
C ASN A 100 -12.37 21.25 -11.96
N LYS A 101 -12.42 20.30 -11.03
CA LYS A 101 -13.55 20.10 -10.10
C LYS A 101 -13.32 20.73 -8.73
N TYR A 102 -12.32 21.60 -8.59
CA TYR A 102 -11.95 22.21 -7.30
C TYR A 102 -13.10 22.93 -6.57
N GLN A 103 -14.10 23.43 -7.30
CA GLN A 103 -15.30 24.06 -6.72
C GLN A 103 -16.14 23.09 -5.86
N ASP A 104 -15.99 21.78 -6.05
CA ASP A 104 -16.65 20.79 -5.21
C ASP A 104 -15.90 20.64 -3.87
N PRO A 105 -16.61 20.70 -2.73
CA PRO A 105 -15.99 20.67 -1.40
C PRO A 105 -15.20 19.39 -1.10
N THR A 106 -15.51 18.29 -1.80
CA THR A 106 -14.78 17.02 -1.71
C THR A 106 -13.40 17.15 -2.35
N TYR A 107 -13.35 17.73 -3.55
CA TYR A 107 -12.10 17.90 -4.30
C TYR A 107 -11.25 19.02 -3.70
N GLN A 108 -11.88 20.07 -3.19
CA GLN A 108 -11.21 21.17 -2.52
C GLN A 108 -10.29 20.67 -1.39
N LYS A 109 -10.82 19.86 -0.46
CA LYS A 109 -10.03 19.34 0.67
C LYS A 109 -8.84 18.49 0.23
N VAL A 110 -9.07 17.63 -0.75
CA VAL A 110 -8.02 16.75 -1.28
C VAL A 110 -6.92 17.58 -1.93
N ILE A 111 -7.30 18.54 -2.76
CA ILE A 111 -6.36 19.42 -3.45
C ILE A 111 -5.61 20.32 -2.48
N ASP A 112 -6.29 20.93 -1.51
CA ASP A 112 -5.65 21.76 -0.48
C ASP A 112 -4.60 20.97 0.31
N THR A 113 -4.90 19.71 0.63
CA THR A 113 -3.96 18.81 1.31
C THR A 113 -2.75 18.52 0.43
N ILE A 114 -2.97 18.19 -0.85
CA ILE A 114 -1.90 17.96 -1.82
C ILE A 114 -1.00 19.18 -1.96
N GLN A 115 -1.58 20.37 -2.10
CA GLN A 115 -0.84 21.62 -2.28
C GLN A 115 0.02 21.97 -1.06
N LYS A 116 -0.52 21.77 0.15
CA LYS A 116 0.19 22.04 1.40
C LYS A 116 1.29 21.02 1.67
N ASP A 117 0.98 19.73 1.54
CA ASP A 117 1.92 18.66 1.89
C ASP A 117 3.05 18.53 0.87
N LEU A 118 2.77 18.84 -0.40
CA LEU A 118 3.73 18.76 -1.50
C LEU A 118 4.30 20.12 -1.94
N LYS A 119 3.92 21.21 -1.25
CA LYS A 119 4.41 22.57 -1.46
C LYS A 119 4.36 22.97 -2.94
N CYS A 120 3.18 22.88 -3.52
CA CYS A 120 2.92 23.10 -4.94
C CYS A 120 1.64 23.92 -5.15
N CYS A 121 1.50 24.56 -6.30
CA CYS A 121 0.30 25.31 -6.64
C CYS A 121 -0.21 24.98 -8.04
N GLY A 122 -1.45 24.50 -8.12
CA GLY A 122 -2.07 24.07 -9.38
C GLY A 122 -1.40 22.85 -10.04
N PRO A 123 -1.93 22.38 -11.18
CA PRO A 123 -1.43 21.18 -11.82
C PRO A 123 0.01 21.33 -12.32
N ASN A 124 0.36 22.49 -12.89
CA ASN A 124 1.65 22.74 -13.55
C ASN A 124 2.47 23.89 -12.93
N GLY A 125 2.13 24.36 -11.73
CA GLY A 125 2.83 25.45 -11.03
C GLY A 125 2.09 26.79 -11.11
N THR A 126 1.03 26.84 -11.91
CA THR A 126 0.13 27.98 -12.01
C THR A 126 -1.26 27.59 -11.51
N TRP A 127 -1.89 28.47 -10.73
CA TRP A 127 -3.27 28.31 -10.33
C TRP A 127 -4.19 28.46 -11.54
N THR A 128 -5.02 27.45 -11.80
CA THR A 128 -5.95 27.42 -12.95
C THR A 128 -7.41 27.56 -12.55
N GLY A 129 -7.71 27.73 -11.26
CA GLY A 129 -9.07 27.92 -10.76
C GLY A 129 -9.59 29.35 -10.93
N SER A 130 -10.89 29.55 -10.74
CA SER A 130 -11.49 30.90 -10.72
C SER A 130 -11.12 31.63 -9.43
N GLY A 131 -10.67 32.88 -9.56
CA GLY A 131 -10.31 33.74 -8.41
C GLY A 131 -8.85 33.63 -7.98
N SER A 132 -8.54 34.16 -6.80
CA SER A 132 -7.19 34.10 -6.22
C SER A 132 -6.84 32.67 -5.79
N PRO A 133 -5.54 32.29 -5.84
CA PRO A 133 -5.10 31.00 -5.33
C PRO A 133 -5.51 30.80 -3.85
N PRO A 134 -5.86 29.57 -3.44
CA PRO A 134 -6.24 29.26 -2.06
C PRO A 134 -5.05 29.39 -1.10
N PRO A 135 -5.29 29.55 0.22
CA PRO A 135 -4.23 29.60 1.23
C PRO A 135 -3.27 28.39 1.21
N SER A 136 -3.73 27.23 0.72
CA SER A 136 -2.92 26.02 0.53
C SER A 136 -1.80 26.16 -0.50
N CYS A 137 -1.86 27.17 -1.39
CA CYS A 137 -0.79 27.52 -2.34
C CYS A 137 0.37 28.31 -1.70
N TYR A 138 0.27 28.73 -0.44
CA TYR A 138 1.24 29.64 0.16
C TYR A 138 2.09 28.95 1.23
N GLY A 139 3.36 29.35 1.28
CA GLY A 139 4.29 29.01 2.34
C GLY A 139 4.00 29.76 3.64
N PRO A 140 4.66 29.37 4.75
CA PRO A 140 4.57 30.09 6.04
C PRO A 140 5.01 31.56 5.95
N ASP A 141 5.82 31.87 4.95
CA ASP A 141 6.35 33.20 4.58
C ASP A 141 5.39 34.01 3.69
N GLY A 142 4.23 33.46 3.33
CA GLY A 142 3.26 34.08 2.43
C GLY A 142 3.68 34.06 0.97
N GLN A 143 4.74 33.34 0.60
CA GLN A 143 5.15 33.18 -0.80
C GLN A 143 4.31 32.10 -1.48
N LEU A 144 3.94 32.35 -2.74
CA LEU A 144 3.21 31.39 -3.56
C LEU A 144 4.16 30.27 -3.99
N TYR A 145 3.76 29.01 -3.84
CA TYR A 145 4.49 27.89 -4.39
C TYR A 145 4.51 27.96 -5.93
N SER A 146 5.70 27.89 -6.52
CA SER A 146 5.90 27.91 -7.98
C SER A 146 5.91 26.53 -8.63
N ASP A 147 6.04 25.48 -7.83
CA ASP A 147 6.12 24.11 -8.33
C ASP A 147 4.75 23.55 -8.67
N GLY A 148 4.68 22.75 -9.75
CA GLY A 148 3.45 22.09 -10.13
C GLY A 148 3.18 20.82 -9.35
N CYS A 149 1.91 20.64 -8.96
CA CYS A 149 1.52 19.52 -8.13
C CYS A 149 1.64 18.18 -8.85
N VAL A 150 1.46 18.13 -10.18
CA VAL A 150 1.68 16.88 -10.92
C VAL A 150 3.14 16.43 -10.82
N GLN A 151 4.08 17.36 -10.95
CA GLN A 151 5.51 17.09 -10.83
C GLN A 151 5.88 16.68 -9.41
N ASN A 152 5.42 17.41 -8.40
CA ASN A 152 5.75 17.13 -7.01
C ASN A 152 5.09 15.84 -6.51
N VAL A 153 3.87 15.50 -6.96
CA VAL A 153 3.27 14.17 -6.72
C VAL A 153 4.12 13.07 -7.34
N GLN A 154 4.52 13.22 -8.61
CA GLN A 154 5.39 12.23 -9.24
C GLN A 154 6.73 12.09 -8.52
N GLN A 155 7.30 13.18 -8.01
CA GLN A 155 8.54 13.16 -7.26
C GLN A 155 8.37 12.55 -5.87
N PHE A 156 7.25 12.85 -5.20
CA PHE A 156 6.87 12.23 -3.94
C PHE A 156 6.76 10.72 -4.10
N PHE A 157 6.06 10.24 -5.12
CA PHE A 157 5.98 8.81 -5.41
C PHE A 157 7.36 8.21 -5.64
N LYS A 158 8.20 8.83 -6.48
CA LYS A 158 9.56 8.31 -6.73
C LYS A 158 10.42 8.19 -5.47
N LYS A 159 10.33 9.16 -4.57
CA LYS A 159 11.13 9.16 -3.33
C LYS A 159 10.57 8.17 -2.29
N ASN A 160 9.26 8.15 -2.10
CA ASN A 160 8.63 7.37 -1.05
C ASN A 160 8.35 5.92 -1.45
N VAL A 161 8.16 5.62 -2.73
CA VAL A 161 7.90 4.24 -3.19
C VAL A 161 9.05 3.29 -2.84
N VAL A 162 10.29 3.80 -2.79
CA VAL A 162 11.46 3.02 -2.36
C VAL A 162 11.36 2.62 -0.89
N ILE A 163 10.95 3.56 -0.03
CA ILE A 163 10.76 3.31 1.41
C ILE A 163 9.64 2.29 1.61
N VAL A 164 8.49 2.50 0.95
CA VAL A 164 7.35 1.57 1.01
C VAL A 164 7.76 0.17 0.53
N ALA A 165 8.48 0.08 -0.59
CA ALA A 165 8.98 -1.19 -1.10
C ALA A 165 9.96 -1.88 -0.13
N ALA A 166 10.84 -1.12 0.53
CA ALA A 166 11.74 -1.64 1.55
C ALA A 166 10.99 -2.18 2.77
N CYS A 167 9.96 -1.47 3.25
CA CYS A 167 9.11 -1.93 4.35
C CYS A 167 8.39 -3.25 4.01
N VAL A 168 7.79 -3.33 2.82
CA VAL A 168 7.11 -4.54 2.33
C VAL A 168 8.10 -5.71 2.21
N PHE A 169 9.29 -5.47 1.66
CA PHE A 169 10.32 -6.50 1.54
C PHE A 169 10.82 -6.99 2.91
N GLY A 170 11.01 -6.07 3.87
CA GLY A 170 11.37 -6.42 5.24
C GLY A 170 10.30 -7.26 5.94
N PHE A 171 9.03 -6.89 5.79
CA PHE A 171 7.91 -7.67 6.33
C PHE A 171 7.85 -9.07 5.72
N ALA A 172 8.08 -9.21 4.42
CA ALA A 172 8.13 -10.52 3.76
C ALA A 172 9.24 -11.42 4.31
N ILE A 173 10.44 -10.87 4.57
CA ILE A 173 11.54 -11.65 5.19
C ILE A 173 11.14 -12.14 6.59
N ILE A 174 10.58 -11.26 7.42
CA ILE A 174 10.11 -11.61 8.76
C ILE A 174 9.07 -12.73 8.69
N GLN A 175 8.15 -12.66 7.72
CA GLN A 175 7.13 -13.69 7.50
C GLN A 175 7.76 -15.07 7.21
N ILE A 176 8.78 -15.12 6.33
CA ILE A 176 9.48 -16.37 5.98
C ILE A 176 10.21 -16.94 7.18
N LEU A 177 10.92 -16.11 7.94
CA LEU A 177 11.60 -16.54 9.16
C LEU A 177 10.60 -17.13 10.18
N GLY A 178 9.44 -16.49 10.33
CA GLY A 178 8.35 -17.02 11.17
C GLY A 178 7.88 -18.41 10.75
N ILE A 179 7.71 -18.64 9.44
CA ILE A 179 7.34 -19.97 8.91
C ILE A 179 8.43 -21.00 9.21
N VAL A 180 9.72 -20.65 9.02
CA VAL A 180 10.85 -21.55 9.28
C VAL A 180 10.91 -21.93 10.76
N PHE A 181 10.83 -20.95 11.67
CA PHE A 181 10.85 -21.22 13.10
C PHE A 181 9.66 -22.08 13.55
N ALA A 182 8.45 -21.80 13.06
CA ALA A 182 7.28 -22.62 13.35
C ALA A 182 7.49 -24.08 12.90
N ALA A 183 8.06 -24.29 11.72
CA ALA A 183 8.39 -25.63 11.24
C ALA A 183 9.43 -26.33 12.12
N CYS A 184 10.49 -25.64 12.53
CA CYS A 184 11.51 -26.18 13.44
C CYS A 184 10.91 -26.58 14.79
N VAL A 185 10.05 -25.74 15.38
CA VAL A 185 9.37 -26.03 16.65
C VAL A 185 8.45 -27.24 16.51
N CYS A 186 7.62 -27.29 15.48
CA CYS A 186 6.76 -28.45 15.21
C CYS A 186 7.54 -29.75 15.05
N GLN A 187 8.72 -29.71 14.40
CA GLN A 187 9.59 -30.87 14.27
C GLN A 187 10.24 -31.28 15.59
N ALA A 188 10.63 -30.31 16.44
CA ALA A 188 11.19 -30.58 17.75
C ALA A 188 10.16 -31.24 18.68
N ILE A 189 8.91 -30.73 18.70
CA ILE A 189 7.81 -31.31 19.50
C ILE A 189 7.52 -32.75 19.06
N LYS A 190 7.36 -33.00 17.75
CA LYS A 190 7.12 -34.36 17.23
C LYS A 190 8.22 -35.35 17.61
N ARG A 191 9.48 -34.91 17.63
CA ARG A 191 10.61 -35.77 18.04
C ARG A 191 10.60 -36.05 19.54
N GLY A 192 10.15 -35.10 20.35
CA GLY A 192 9.99 -35.27 21.81
C GLY A 192 8.83 -36.19 22.20
N GLU A 193 7.76 -36.26 21.39
CA GLU A 193 6.66 -37.21 21.61
C GLU A 193 7.00 -38.66 21.24
N THR A 194 8.06 -38.87 20.45
CA THR A 194 8.52 -40.21 20.03
C THR A 194 9.70 -40.76 20.83
N ALA A 195 10.15 -40.05 21.87
CA ALA A 195 11.24 -40.44 22.77
C ALA A 195 10.69 -40.87 24.13
#